data_AF-A0A538PWK5-F1
#
_entry.id   AF-A0A538PWK5-F1
#
_cell.length_a   1.000
_cell.length_b   1.000
_cell.length_c   1.000
_cell.angle_alpha   90.00
_cell.angle_beta   90.00
_cell.angle_gamma   90.00
#
_symmetry.space_group_name_H-M   'P 1'
#
loop_
_entity.id
_entity.type
_entity.pdbx_description
1 polymer ?
#
loop_
_entity_poly.entity_id
_entity_poly.type
_entity_poly.pdbx_seq_one_letter_code
_entity_poly.pdbx_strand_id
1 'polypeptide(L)' 'SFAERTLAVQRWTEMPRAGHFAALEQPALYARDAIEFFDSLGASS' A
#
# COMPACT_ATOMS: atom_id res chain seq x y z
N SER A 1 -15.42 -2.27 -5.67
CA SER A 1 -14.91 -1.46 -6.81
C SER A 1 -14.53 -2.36 -7.99
N PHE A 2 -14.08 -1.84 -9.13
CA PHE A 2 -13.54 -2.69 -10.21
C PHE A 2 -12.34 -3.52 -9.72
N ALA A 3 -11.46 -2.94 -8.91
CA ALA A 3 -10.28 -3.61 -8.37
C ALA A 3 -10.63 -4.82 -7.47
N GLU A 4 -11.58 -4.66 -6.54
CA GLU A 4 -12.01 -5.76 -5.66
C GLU A 4 -12.71 -6.91 -6.42
N ARG A 5 -13.28 -6.60 -7.59
CA ARG A 5 -13.94 -7.62 -8.43
C ARG A 5 -12.95 -8.41 -9.28
N THR A 6 -11.77 -7.87 -9.54
CA THR A 6 -10.77 -8.46 -10.44
C THR A 6 -9.53 -8.98 -9.73
N LEU A 7 -9.28 -8.54 -8.49
CA LEU A 7 -8.09 -8.87 -7.71
C LEU A 7 -8.47 -9.27 -6.28
N ALA A 8 -7.64 -10.12 -5.66
CA ALA A 8 -7.72 -10.44 -4.24
C ALA A 8 -7.10 -9.31 -3.39
N VAL A 9 -7.71 -8.12 -3.42
CA VAL A 9 -7.23 -6.93 -2.70
C VAL A 9 -7.15 -7.24 -1.20
N GLN A 10 -5.94 -7.18 -0.62
CA GLN A 10 -5.71 -7.44 0.81
C GLN A 10 -5.68 -6.15 1.65
N ARG A 11 -5.18 -5.05 1.08
CA ARG A 11 -5.10 -3.74 1.72
C ARG A 11 -5.28 -2.66 0.65
N TRP A 12 -6.02 -1.63 1.01
CA TRP A 12 -6.14 -0.40 0.22
C TRP A 12 -5.77 0.78 1.10
N THR A 13 -4.75 1.54 0.71
CA THR A 13 -4.30 2.74 1.43
C THR A 13 -4.57 3.97 0.56
N GLU A 14 -5.38 4.90 1.06
CA GLU A 14 -5.51 6.22 0.46
C GLU A 14 -4.34 7.10 0.90
N MET A 15 -3.48 7.48 -0.05
CA MET A 15 -2.37 8.38 0.24
C MET A 15 -2.85 9.83 0.24
N PRO A 16 -2.56 10.63 1.28
CA PRO A 16 -3.00 12.02 1.36
C PRO A 16 -2.29 12.94 0.35
N ARG A 17 -1.17 12.47 -0.24
CA ARG A 17 -0.35 13.20 -1.22
C ARG A 17 0.55 12.21 -1.98
N ALA A 18 0.79 12.51 -3.25
CA ALA A 18 1.57 11.79 -4.28
C ALA A 18 0.70 11.54 -5.53
N GLY A 19 1.31 11.64 -6.70
CA GLY A 19 0.73 11.25 -7.98
C GLY A 19 1.16 9.84 -8.39
N HIS A 20 1.37 9.67 -9.69
CA HIS A 20 1.67 8.36 -10.29
C HIS A 20 2.97 7.73 -9.76
N PHE A 21 3.96 8.55 -9.38
CA PHE A 21 5.28 8.06 -8.96
C PHE A 21 5.45 8.19 -7.45
N ALA A 22 4.51 7.65 -6.66
CA ALA A 22 4.50 7.78 -5.20
C ALA A 22 5.83 7.40 -4.51
N ALA A 23 6.55 6.40 -5.01
CA ALA A 23 7.86 6.02 -4.51
C ALA A 23 8.94 7.11 -4.69
N LEU A 24 8.83 7.94 -5.74
CA LEU A 24 9.75 9.07 -6.02
C LEU A 24 9.25 10.37 -5.40
N GLU A 25 7.94 10.62 -5.44
CA GLU A 25 7.32 11.86 -4.97
C GLU A 25 7.22 11.92 -3.44
N GLN A 26 6.94 10.78 -2.80
CA GLN A 26 6.76 10.65 -1.35
C GLN A 26 7.42 9.37 -0.82
N PRO A 27 8.76 9.25 -0.95
CA PRO A 27 9.49 8.02 -0.65
C PRO A 27 9.25 7.50 0.77
N ALA A 28 9.18 8.39 1.76
CA ALA A 28 8.95 8.00 3.15
C ALA A 28 7.52 7.48 3.40
N LEU A 29 6.50 8.08 2.79
CA LEU A 29 5.12 7.62 2.92
C LEU A 29 4.94 6.27 2.23
N TYR A 30 5.50 6.12 1.02
CA TYR A 30 5.48 4.86 0.28
C TYR A 30 6.20 3.74 1.03
N ALA A 31 7.43 3.98 1.49
CA ALA A 31 8.21 2.97 2.20
C ALA A 31 7.52 2.52 3.48
N ARG A 32 6.93 3.45 4.24
CA ARG A 32 6.20 3.13 5.46
C ARG A 32 5.00 2.22 5.19
N ASP A 33 4.16 2.56 4.23
CA ASP A 33 2.96 1.76 3.92
C ASP A 33 3.33 0.35 3.42
N ALA A 34 4.38 0.24 2.58
CA ALA A 34 4.89 -1.05 2.12
C ALA A 34 5.42 -1.92 3.27
N ILE A 35 6.23 -1.35 4.16
CA ILE A 35 6.77 -2.07 5.34
C ILE A 35 5.63 -2.54 6.24
N GLU A 36 4.68 -1.65 6.58
CA GLU A 36 3.54 -2.00 7.43
C GLU A 36 2.68 -3.12 6.81
N PHE A 37 2.52 -3.14 5.49
CA PHE A 37 1.82 -4.22 4.82
C PHE A 37 2.53 -5.56 5.00
N PHE A 38 3.83 -5.65 4.69
CA PHE A 38 4.57 -6.92 4.80
C PHE A 38 4.73 -7.39 6.25
N ASP A 39 4.88 -6.47 7.21
CA ASP A 39 4.94 -6.79 8.64
C ASP A 39 3.61 -7.44 9.11
N SER A 40 2.47 -6.93 8.63
CA SER A 40 1.15 -7.51 8.94
C SER A 40 0.96 -8.94 8.42
N LEU A 41 1.72 -9.35 7.39
CA LEU A 41 1.69 -10.72 6.88
C LEU A 41 2.52 -11.69 7.74
N GLY A 42 3.57 -11.18 8.40
CA GLY A 42 4.45 -11.97 9.29
C GLY A 42 3.87 -12.18 10.70
N ALA A 43 2.96 -11.31 11.14
CA ALA A 43 2.32 -11.40 12.46
C ALA A 43 1.34 -12.59 12.62
N SER A 44 1.10 -13.36 11.55
CA SER A 44 0.37 -14.62 11.59
C SER A 44 1.33 -15.79 11.84
N SER A 45 1.94 -15.85 13.03
CA SER A 45 2.62 -17.06 13.55
C SER A 45 2.06 -17.48 14.90
#